data_AF-A0A3D1BI99-F1
#
_entry.id   AF-A0A3D1BI99-F1
#
_cell.length_a   1.000
_cell.length_b   1.000
_cell.length_c   1.000
_cell.angle_alpha   90.00
_cell.angle_beta   90.00
_cell.angle_gamma   90.00
#
_symmetry.space_group_name_H-M   'P 1'
#
loop_
_entity.id
_entity.type
_entity.pdbx_description
1 polymer ?
#
loop_
_entity_poly.entity_id
_entity_poly.type
_entity_poly.pdbx_seq_one_letter_code
_entity_poly.pdbx_strand_id
1 'polypeptide(L)'
;MKNIFKKLIYTTIFLVLTLTVGSITNIYAQEENNISDFEIATYFTGIGCPHCSVASPYIKSVIEKDPNFLVIEYEVYEETKNARLITKYHDTYNIGMGIPVIFFNEDIKLVGGLDVKNNLIPNLSAYRN
;
A
#
# COMPACT_ATOMS: atom_id res chain seq x y z
N MET A 1 -29.87 54.66 38.91
CA MET A 1 -29.91 53.19 39.10
C MET A 1 -29.91 52.39 37.79
N LYS A 2 -30.78 52.68 36.78
CA LYS A 2 -30.82 51.94 35.49
C LYS A 2 -29.47 51.78 34.76
N ASN A 3 -28.59 52.79 34.79
CA ASN A 3 -27.29 52.72 34.09
C ASN A 3 -26.26 51.85 34.80
N ILE A 4 -26.39 51.65 36.12
CA ILE A 4 -25.52 50.76 36.91
C ILE A 4 -25.91 49.31 36.64
N PHE A 5 -27.21 49.00 36.58
CA PHE A 5 -27.71 47.68 36.21
C PHE A 5 -27.32 47.29 34.78
N LYS A 6 -27.38 48.22 33.82
CA LYS A 6 -26.91 47.95 32.45
C LYS A 6 -25.41 47.64 32.40
N LYS A 7 -24.58 48.41 33.12
CA LYS A 7 -23.13 48.15 33.20
C LYS A 7 -22.85 46.79 33.82
N LEU A 8 -23.53 46.44 34.92
CA LEU A 8 -23.44 45.10 35.53
C LEU A 8 -23.79 44.00 34.53
N ILE A 9 -24.91 44.14 33.80
CA ILE A 9 -25.31 43.17 32.77
C ILE A 9 -24.25 43.01 31.67
N TYR A 10 -23.69 44.11 31.14
CA TYR A 10 -22.65 44.04 30.11
C TYR A 10 -21.36 43.40 30.62
N THR A 11 -20.97 43.70 31.87
CA THR A 11 -19.79 43.08 32.49
C THR A 11 -20.00 41.58 32.69
N THR A 12 -21.19 41.16 33.11
CA THR A 12 -21.50 39.72 33.26
C THR A 12 -21.51 39.00 31.91
N ILE A 13 -22.08 39.60 30.86
CA ILE A 13 -22.07 39.04 29.50
C ILE A 13 -20.64 38.90 28.98
N PHE A 14 -19.81 39.92 29.18
CA PHE A 14 -18.40 39.90 28.76
C PHE A 14 -17.61 38.80 29.49
N LEU A 15 -17.83 38.65 30.80
CA LEU A 15 -17.17 37.63 31.62
C LEU A 15 -17.57 36.20 31.16
N VAL A 16 -18.86 35.97 30.92
CA VAL A 16 -19.37 34.67 30.42
C VAL A 16 -18.79 34.35 29.04
N LEU A 17 -18.70 35.34 28.15
CA LEU A 17 -18.12 35.17 26.82
C LEU A 17 -16.63 34.76 26.89
N THR A 18 -15.87 35.37 27.81
CA THR A 18 -14.44 35.02 27.99
C THR A 18 -14.23 33.61 28.56
N LEU A 19 -15.15 33.12 29.39
CA LEU A 19 -15.08 31.76 29.95
C LEU A 19 -15.38 30.67 28.92
N THR A 20 -16.21 30.97 27.90
CA THR A 20 -16.54 30.00 26.85
C THR A 20 -15.45 29.81 25.78
N VAL A 21 -14.54 30.77 25.63
CA VAL A 21 -13.45 30.72 24.62
C VAL A 21 -12.21 29.98 25.16
N GLY A 22 -12.09 29.79 26.48
CA GLY A 22 -10.96 29.09 27.10
C GLY A 22 -10.94 27.56 26.95
N SER A 23 -11.99 26.96 26.37
CA SER A 23 -12.15 25.50 26.23
C SER A 23 -11.86 24.99 24.81
N ILE A 24 -11.16 25.75 23.97
CA ILE A 24 -10.57 25.19 22.74
C ILE A 24 -9.47 24.21 23.17
N THR A 25 -9.88 22.98 23.43
CA THR A 25 -8.98 21.83 23.48
C THR A 25 -8.18 21.79 22.18
N ASN A 26 -6.90 21.43 22.28
CA ASN A 26 -6.00 21.30 21.14
C ASN A 26 -6.65 20.48 20.02
N ILE A 27 -7.13 21.16 18.97
CA ILE A 27 -7.51 20.53 17.71
C ILE A 27 -6.19 20.22 17.02
N TYR A 28 -5.63 19.05 17.30
CA TYR A 28 -4.59 18.50 16.45
C TYR A 28 -5.26 18.14 15.11
N ALA A 29 -4.81 18.77 14.03
CA ALA A 29 -5.09 18.25 12.70
C ALA A 29 -4.48 16.85 12.65
N GLN A 30 -5.32 15.81 12.59
CA GLN A 30 -4.83 14.48 12.25
C GLN A 30 -4.43 14.57 10.79
N GLU A 31 -3.14 14.41 10.51
CA GLU A 31 -2.67 14.09 9.17
C GLU A 31 -3.34 12.75 8.84
N GLU A 32 -4.38 12.82 8.02
CA GLU A 32 -4.99 11.65 7.43
C GLU A 32 -3.94 11.08 6.47
N ASN A 33 -3.01 10.32 7.02
CA ASN A 33 -2.12 9.43 6.28
C ASN A 33 -3.00 8.30 5.71
N ASN A 34 -3.98 8.65 4.88
CA ASN A 34 -4.61 7.76 3.90
C ASN A 34 -3.58 7.48 2.79
N ILE A 35 -2.36 7.13 3.16
CA ILE A 35 -1.61 6.23 2.31
C ILE A 35 -2.38 4.93 2.47
N SER A 36 -3.24 4.62 1.51
CA SER A 36 -3.70 3.25 1.35
C SER A 36 -2.44 2.40 1.31
N ASP A 37 -2.21 1.59 2.35
CA ASP A 37 -1.06 0.68 2.38
C ASP A 37 -1.19 -0.22 1.16
N PHE A 38 -0.40 0.09 0.13
CA PHE A 38 -0.37 -0.70 -1.09
C PHE A 38 0.39 -1.97 -0.78
N GLU A 39 -0.19 -3.10 -1.15
CA GLU A 39 0.52 -4.36 -1.11
C GLU A 39 1.37 -4.48 -2.37
N ILE A 40 2.68 -4.39 -2.19
CA ILE A 40 3.63 -4.37 -3.29
C ILE A 40 4.25 -5.75 -3.48
N ALA A 41 4.17 -6.29 -4.69
CA ALA A 41 4.93 -7.47 -5.09
C ALA A 41 5.88 -7.16 -6.25
N THR A 42 7.03 -7.83 -6.29
CA THR A 42 7.95 -7.81 -7.43
C THR A 42 7.66 -9.00 -8.33
N TYR A 43 7.50 -8.80 -9.63
CA TYR A 43 7.21 -9.85 -10.61
C TYR A 43 8.28 -9.90 -11.70
N PHE A 44 9.02 -11.00 -11.79
CA PHE A 44 9.96 -11.27 -12.88
C PHE A 44 9.29 -12.11 -13.97
N THR A 45 9.35 -11.63 -15.21
CA THR A 45 8.68 -12.22 -16.37
C THR A 45 9.50 -12.08 -17.64
N GLY A 46 9.01 -12.62 -18.76
CA GLY A 46 9.67 -12.56 -20.06
C GLY A 46 8.67 -12.55 -21.22
N ILE A 47 8.87 -11.68 -22.21
CA ILE A 47 8.06 -11.68 -23.44
C ILE A 47 8.40 -12.95 -24.24
N GLY A 48 7.37 -13.71 -24.63
CA GLY A 48 7.56 -15.00 -25.32
C GLY A 48 7.87 -16.19 -24.41
N CYS A 49 7.89 -16.01 -23.09
CA CYS A 49 8.02 -17.10 -22.11
C CYS A 49 6.70 -17.91 -21.97
N PRO A 50 6.66 -19.21 -22.34
CA PRO A 50 5.44 -20.02 -22.31
C PRO A 50 4.86 -20.23 -20.91
N HIS A 51 5.69 -20.21 -19.87
CA HIS A 51 5.23 -20.33 -18.48
C HIS A 51 4.68 -19.00 -17.95
N CYS A 52 5.22 -17.88 -18.43
CA CYS A 52 4.81 -16.54 -18.04
C CYS A 52 3.45 -16.18 -18.64
N SER A 53 3.12 -16.70 -19.82
CA SER A 53 1.79 -16.54 -20.43
C SER A 53 0.65 -17.16 -19.61
N VAL A 54 0.96 -18.05 -18.67
CA VAL A 54 -0.01 -18.58 -17.69
C VAL A 54 -0.19 -17.61 -16.52
N ALA A 55 0.91 -17.02 -16.01
CA ALA A 55 0.91 -16.15 -14.84
C ALA A 55 0.42 -14.73 -15.13
N SER A 56 0.97 -14.07 -16.16
CA SER A 56 0.72 -12.65 -16.43
C SER A 56 -0.76 -12.29 -16.60
N PRO A 57 -1.58 -13.05 -17.35
CA PRO A 57 -3.01 -12.74 -17.47
C PRO A 57 -3.76 -12.86 -16.14
N TYR A 58 -3.34 -13.80 -15.29
CA TYR A 58 -3.96 -13.99 -13.98
C TYR A 58 -3.58 -12.88 -13.01
N ILE A 59 -2.28 -12.53 -12.92
CA ILE A 59 -1.80 -11.37 -12.13
C ILE A 59 -2.55 -10.10 -12.54
N LYS A 60 -2.65 -9.84 -13.85
CA LYS A 60 -3.43 -8.70 -14.38
C LYS A 60 -4.88 -8.72 -13.88
N SER A 61 -5.53 -9.88 -13.93
CA SER A 61 -6.92 -10.00 -13.47
C SER A 61 -7.09 -9.78 -11.96
N VAL A 62 -6.05 -9.99 -11.16
CA VAL A 62 -6.06 -9.70 -9.71
C VAL A 62 -5.89 -8.20 -9.49
N ILE A 63 -4.92 -7.56 -10.15
CA ILE A 63 -4.70 -6.10 -10.07
C ILE A 63 -5.96 -5.33 -10.48
N GLU A 64 -6.66 -5.76 -11.55
CA GLU A 64 -7.90 -5.13 -12.00
C GLU A 64 -9.04 -5.23 -10.96
N LYS A 65 -9.02 -6.22 -10.08
CA LYS A 65 -10.03 -6.44 -9.03
C LYS A 65 -9.63 -5.86 -7.68
N ASP A 66 -8.34 -5.66 -7.47
CA ASP A 66 -7.75 -5.28 -6.19
C ASP A 66 -6.83 -4.06 -6.40
N PRO A 67 -7.38 -2.83 -6.36
CA PRO A 67 -6.62 -1.61 -6.64
C PRO A 67 -5.54 -1.30 -5.59
N ASN A 68 -5.58 -1.97 -4.43
CA ASN A 68 -4.56 -1.84 -3.40
C ASN A 68 -3.40 -2.83 -3.61
N PHE A 69 -3.44 -3.68 -4.63
CA PHE A 69 -2.36 -4.58 -5.00
C PHE A 69 -1.54 -3.98 -6.15
N LEU A 70 -0.29 -3.60 -5.84
CA LEU A 70 0.66 -3.05 -6.79
C LEU A 70 1.70 -4.11 -7.17
N VAL A 71 1.93 -4.31 -8.46
CA VAL A 71 2.97 -5.22 -8.96
C VAL A 71 4.01 -4.44 -9.73
N ILE A 72 5.27 -4.53 -9.29
CA ILE A 72 6.43 -4.01 -10.01
C ILE A 72 6.92 -5.12 -10.94
N GLU A 73 6.65 -4.97 -12.22
CA GLU A 73 7.04 -5.94 -13.24
C GLU A 73 8.43 -5.66 -13.81
N TYR A 74 9.25 -6.71 -13.88
CA TYR A 74 10.56 -6.74 -14.52
C TYR A 74 10.56 -7.78 -15.64
N GLU A 75 10.49 -7.30 -16.87
CA GLU A 75 10.72 -8.10 -18.08
C GLU A 75 12.24 -8.30 -18.24
N VAL A 76 12.69 -9.56 -18.34
CA VAL A 76 14.13 -9.88 -18.30
C VAL A 76 14.73 -10.36 -19.62
N TYR A 77 13.93 -10.59 -20.68
CA TYR A 77 14.46 -11.05 -21.96
C TYR A 77 14.83 -9.89 -22.88
N GLU A 78 13.98 -8.88 -22.98
CA GLU A 78 14.22 -7.69 -23.80
C GLU A 78 14.98 -6.64 -22.98
N GLU A 79 14.62 -6.42 -21.70
CA GLU A 79 15.36 -5.52 -20.82
C GLU A 79 16.44 -6.22 -19.99
N THR A 80 17.60 -6.41 -20.62
CA THR A 80 18.78 -7.06 -20.02
C THR A 80 19.27 -6.44 -18.71
N LYS A 81 18.95 -5.16 -18.43
CA LYS A 81 19.25 -4.53 -17.13
C LYS A 81 18.45 -5.18 -15.98
N ASN A 82 17.22 -5.60 -16.26
CA ASN A 82 16.35 -6.28 -15.30
C ASN A 82 16.82 -7.71 -15.04
N ALA A 83 17.44 -8.37 -16.02
CA ALA A 83 18.00 -9.71 -15.84
C ALA A 83 19.06 -9.76 -14.72
N ARG A 84 19.74 -8.66 -14.41
CA ARG A 84 20.66 -8.62 -13.25
C ARG A 84 19.94 -8.58 -11.90
N LEU A 85 18.70 -8.09 -11.89
CA LEU A 85 17.90 -8.00 -10.67
C LEU A 85 17.44 -9.38 -10.20
N ILE A 86 17.10 -10.30 -11.11
CA ILE A 86 16.72 -11.66 -10.71
C ILE A 86 17.87 -12.38 -10.03
N THR A 87 19.12 -12.18 -10.49
CA THR A 87 20.32 -12.72 -9.82
C THR A 87 20.45 -12.15 -8.41
N LYS A 88 20.30 -10.83 -8.25
CA LYS A 88 20.38 -10.19 -6.93
C LYS A 88 19.30 -10.72 -5.97
N TYR A 89 18.07 -10.92 -6.45
CA TYR A 89 16.99 -11.49 -5.65
C TYR A 89 17.23 -12.97 -5.34
N HIS A 90 17.79 -13.74 -6.27
CA HIS A 90 18.17 -15.12 -6.02
C HIS A 90 19.24 -15.21 -4.94
N ASP A 91 20.30 -14.42 -5.03
CA ASP A 91 21.40 -14.44 -4.06
C ASP A 91 20.95 -14.01 -2.65
N THR A 92 19.96 -13.11 -2.56
CA THR A 92 19.47 -12.58 -1.28
C THR A 92 18.35 -13.44 -0.68
N TYR A 93 17.38 -13.84 -1.49
CA TYR A 93 16.12 -14.42 -1.03
C TYR A 93 15.84 -15.83 -1.57
N ASN A 94 16.78 -16.40 -2.34
CA ASN A 94 16.70 -17.72 -2.94
C ASN A 94 15.40 -17.95 -3.74
N ILE A 95 14.99 -16.97 -4.56
CA ILE A 95 13.77 -17.04 -5.37
C ILE A 95 13.89 -17.97 -6.61
N GLY A 96 15.09 -18.47 -6.86
CA GLY A 96 15.47 -19.17 -8.09
C GLY A 96 15.82 -18.22 -9.25
N MET A 97 16.38 -18.78 -10.31
CA MET A 97 16.80 -18.05 -11.51
C MET A 97 15.81 -18.17 -12.68
N GLY A 98 14.72 -18.93 -12.49
CA GLY A 98 13.68 -19.13 -13.50
C GLY A 98 12.60 -18.04 -13.43
N ILE A 99 11.82 -17.91 -14.49
CA ILE A 99 10.63 -17.07 -14.56
C ILE A 99 9.42 -17.91 -15.04
N PRO A 100 8.17 -17.54 -14.70
CA PRO A 100 7.76 -16.38 -13.90
C PRO A 100 8.04 -16.56 -12.41
N VAL A 101 8.32 -15.47 -11.70
CA VAL A 101 8.39 -15.44 -10.23
C VAL A 101 7.72 -14.19 -9.71
N ILE A 102 6.82 -14.33 -8.73
CA ILE A 102 6.30 -13.20 -7.95
C ILE A 102 6.78 -13.31 -6.50
N PHE A 103 7.34 -12.21 -6.00
CA PHE A 103 7.99 -12.10 -4.71
C PHE A 103 7.30 -11.02 -3.89
N PHE A 104 6.83 -11.38 -2.69
CA PHE A 104 6.28 -10.44 -1.72
C PHE A 104 7.32 -10.11 -0.66
N ASN A 105 7.90 -11.16 -0.04
CA ASN A 105 8.97 -11.07 0.96
C ASN A 105 9.76 -12.38 1.02
N GLU A 106 10.69 -12.50 1.97
CA GLU A 106 11.59 -13.66 2.11
C GLU A 106 10.84 -14.99 2.26
N ASP A 107 9.70 -14.95 2.95
CA ASP A 107 8.87 -16.11 3.27
C ASP A 107 7.85 -16.42 2.16
N ILE A 108 7.32 -15.39 1.49
CA ILE A 108 6.21 -15.47 0.55
C ILE A 108 6.69 -15.14 -0.87
N LYS A 109 6.87 -16.20 -1.65
CA LYS A 109 7.25 -16.16 -3.07
C LYS A 109 6.62 -17.32 -3.83
N LEU A 110 6.21 -17.08 -5.07
CA LEU A 110 5.64 -18.10 -5.96
C LEU A 110 6.48 -18.23 -7.21
N VAL A 111 6.82 -19.46 -7.58
CA VAL A 111 7.76 -19.78 -8.66
C VAL A 111 7.08 -20.66 -9.70
N GLY A 112 7.05 -20.17 -10.95
CA GLY A 112 6.47 -20.87 -12.08
C GLY A 112 4.99 -20.53 -12.31
N GLY A 113 4.54 -20.68 -13.56
CA GLY A 113 3.24 -20.16 -14.00
C GLY A 113 2.04 -20.78 -13.28
N LEU A 114 2.10 -22.07 -12.96
CA LEU A 114 1.01 -22.77 -12.26
C LEU A 114 0.96 -22.40 -10.77
N ASP A 115 2.12 -22.23 -10.14
CA ASP A 115 2.20 -21.83 -8.74
C ASP A 115 1.59 -20.44 -8.55
N VAL A 116 1.99 -19.48 -9.38
CA VAL A 116 1.38 -18.14 -9.41
C VAL A 116 -0.13 -18.22 -9.62
N LYS A 117 -0.59 -18.97 -10.63
CA LYS A 117 -2.03 -19.07 -10.95
C LYS A 117 -2.85 -19.64 -9.79
N ASN A 118 -2.32 -20.62 -9.06
CA ASN A 118 -3.08 -21.34 -8.05
C ASN A 118 -2.95 -20.70 -6.66
N ASN A 119 -1.85 -20.00 -6.38
CA ASN A 119 -1.49 -19.60 -5.01
C ASN A 119 -1.38 -18.08 -4.80
N LEU A 120 -1.57 -17.24 -5.83
CA LEU A 120 -1.46 -15.77 -5.68
C LEU A 120 -2.42 -15.19 -4.65
N ILE A 121 -3.73 -15.47 -4.76
CA ILE A 121 -4.74 -14.90 -3.85
C ILE A 121 -4.54 -15.37 -2.40
N PRO A 122 -4.32 -16.68 -2.12
CA PRO A 122 -4.00 -17.14 -0.78
C PRO A 122 -2.76 -16.45 -0.18
N ASN A 123 -1.68 -16.29 -0.95
CA ASN A 123 -0.44 -15.69 -0.46
C ASN A 123 -0.52 -14.18 -0.32
N LEU A 124 -1.24 -13.48 -1.21
CA LEU A 124 -1.56 -12.06 -1.04
C LEU A 124 -2.38 -11.84 0.23
N SER A 125 -3.32 -12.74 0.54
CA SER A 125 -4.08 -12.67 1.78
C SER A 125 -3.21 -12.94 3.00
N ALA A 126 -2.27 -13.89 2.92
CA ALA A 126 -1.30 -14.15 3.99
C ALA A 126 -0.35 -12.96 4.21
N TYR A 127 0.09 -12.30 3.14
CA TYR A 127 0.97 -11.12 3.20
C TYR A 127 0.33 -9.91 3.90
N ARG A 128 -1.01 -9.82 3.86
CA ARG A 128 -1.82 -8.75 4.52
C ARG A 128 -1.99 -8.91 6.03
N ASN A 129 -1.68 -10.07 6.60
CA ASN A 129 -1.90 -10.40 8.02
C ASN A 129 -0.59 -10.48 8.79
#